data_AF-A0A2D9UGH6-F1
#
_entry.id   AF-A0A2D9UGH6-F1
#
_cell.length_a   1.000
_cell.length_b   1.000
_cell.length_c   1.000
_cell.angle_alpha   90.00
_cell.angle_beta   90.00
_cell.angle_gamma   90.00
#
_symmetry.space_group_name_H-M   'P 1'
#
loop_
_entity.id
_entity.type
_entity.pdbx_description
1 polymer ?
#
loop_
_entity_poly.entity_id
_entity_poly.type
_entity_poly.pdbx_seq_one_letter_code
_entity_poly.pdbx_strand_id
1 'polypeptide(L)'
;MKKYIFLLILFPLFIFGQSGISMSGLSQFNTGESIVLIDGSIEPYTYEKRNNSITVSIFRGRKFSIGTIALKGDISYNIEKTNYFNESISINEHEIITRSLVPSLELLYILFQSKKAFLYSSLGSYAIIQNLNISEETYLVTEDFLSKYNSITPFARIGFQVNSGRFFINPFISFDLEKINFNAVDEILTANLKEKIENYSIRTGLSFGIMF
;
A
#
# COMPACT_ATOMS: atom_id res chain seq x y z
N MET A 1 16.25 3.64 -32.51
CA MET A 1 16.37 2.41 -31.70
C MET A 1 15.69 2.48 -30.32
N LYS A 2 15.64 3.62 -29.61
CA LYS A 2 14.99 3.73 -28.28
C LYS A 2 13.46 3.50 -28.26
N LYS A 3 12.73 3.81 -29.35
CA LYS A 3 11.26 3.63 -29.43
C LYS A 3 10.80 2.17 -29.52
N TYR A 4 11.62 1.29 -30.10
CA TYR A 4 11.29 -0.15 -30.21
C TYR A 4 11.53 -0.91 -28.92
N ILE A 5 12.38 -0.40 -28.02
CA ILE A 5 12.61 -0.97 -26.69
C ILE A 5 11.35 -0.83 -25.82
N PHE A 6 10.65 0.31 -25.91
CA PHE A 6 9.37 0.51 -25.20
C PHE A 6 8.27 -0.42 -25.73
N LEU A 7 8.23 -0.66 -27.05
CA LEU A 7 7.31 -1.63 -27.66
C LEU A 7 7.65 -3.07 -27.29
N LEU A 8 8.93 -3.42 -27.10
CA LEU A 8 9.39 -4.71 -26.59
C LEU A 8 9.19 -4.89 -25.07
N ILE A 9 9.02 -3.81 -24.30
CA ILE A 9 8.59 -3.85 -22.89
C ILE A 9 7.06 -4.00 -22.78
N LEU A 10 6.30 -3.53 -23.78
CA LEU A 10 4.84 -3.68 -23.84
C LEU A 10 4.40 -5.02 -24.45
N PHE A 11 5.19 -5.61 -25.36
CA PHE A 11 4.87 -6.89 -26.01
C PHE A 11 4.77 -8.13 -25.09
N PRO A 12 5.46 -8.21 -23.92
CA PRO A 12 5.25 -9.31 -22.98
C PRO A 12 3.86 -9.26 -22.34
N LEU A 13 3.22 -8.08 -22.23
CA LEU A 13 1.96 -7.90 -21.50
C LEU A 13 0.79 -8.72 -22.08
N PHE A 14 0.88 -9.16 -23.35
CA PHE A 14 -0.20 -9.90 -24.00
C PHE A 14 -0.03 -11.43 -24.00
N ILE A 15 1.09 -11.98 -23.51
CA ILE A 15 1.34 -13.44 -23.53
C ILE A 15 1.88 -13.95 -22.18
N PHE A 16 1.19 -13.59 -21.09
CA PHE A 16 1.41 -14.20 -19.78
C PHE A 16 0.28 -15.18 -19.45
N GLY A 17 0.63 -16.47 -19.39
CA GLY A 17 -0.26 -17.59 -19.07
C GLY A 17 -0.26 -17.90 -17.57
N GLN A 18 -1.44 -18.18 -17.01
CA GLN A 18 -1.84 -18.05 -15.59
C GLN A 18 -2.09 -16.60 -15.20
N SER A 19 -3.30 -16.14 -15.53
CA SER A 19 -3.90 -14.91 -15.03
C SER A 19 -4.84 -15.27 -13.90
N GLY A 20 -4.62 -14.71 -12.71
CA GLY A 20 -5.60 -14.67 -11.64
C GLY A 20 -6.05 -13.23 -11.45
N ILE A 21 -7.36 -12.99 -11.47
CA ILE A 21 -7.91 -11.76 -10.89
C ILE A 21 -8.32 -12.14 -9.47
N SER A 22 -7.93 -11.33 -8.49
CA SER A 22 -8.40 -11.53 -7.13
C SER A 22 -8.98 -10.25 -6.57
N MET A 23 -9.89 -10.44 -5.62
CA MET A 23 -10.41 -9.38 -4.78
C MET A 23 -10.11 -9.72 -3.33
N SER A 24 -9.59 -8.76 -2.59
CA SER A 24 -9.31 -8.90 -1.16
C SER A 24 -9.83 -7.68 -0.41
N GLY A 25 -10.25 -7.90 0.84
CA GLY A 25 -10.64 -6.83 1.75
C GLY A 25 -9.76 -6.84 2.99
N LEU A 26 -9.50 -5.65 3.53
CA LEU A 26 -8.94 -5.47 4.88
C LEU A 26 -9.94 -4.68 5.71
N SER A 27 -10.15 -5.06 6.96
CA SER A 27 -10.81 -4.23 7.96
C SER A 27 -10.00 -4.35 9.24
N GLN A 28 -9.33 -3.26 9.62
CA GLN A 28 -8.48 -3.18 10.80
C GLN A 28 -9.03 -2.11 11.74
N PHE A 29 -9.08 -2.44 13.02
CA PHE A 29 -9.40 -1.51 14.10
C PHE A 29 -8.19 -1.42 15.02
N ASN A 30 -7.71 -0.21 15.25
CA ASN A 30 -6.58 0.09 16.12
C ASN A 30 -7.02 1.14 17.13
N THR A 31 -6.68 0.95 18.39
CA THR A 31 -6.77 1.99 19.43
C THR A 31 -5.37 2.34 19.88
N GLY A 32 -5.17 3.58 20.33
CA GLY A 32 -3.89 4.01 20.86
C GLY A 32 -3.93 5.41 21.42
N GLU A 33 -2.76 5.88 21.84
CA GLU A 33 -2.55 7.23 22.32
C GLU A 33 -1.54 7.92 21.38
N SER A 34 -1.86 9.14 20.96
CA SER A 34 -0.93 10.05 20.29
C SER A 34 -0.63 11.20 21.23
N ILE A 35 0.55 11.79 21.14
CA ILE A 35 0.85 13.02 21.87
C ILE A 35 0.60 14.23 20.97
N VAL A 36 -0.09 15.22 21.50
CA VAL A 36 -0.32 16.50 20.82
C VAL A 36 0.21 17.62 21.70
N LEU A 37 0.88 18.58 21.08
CA LEU A 37 1.33 19.78 21.77
C LEU A 37 0.20 20.82 21.74
N ILE A 38 -0.35 21.15 22.90
CA ILE A 38 -1.40 22.17 23.06
C ILE A 38 -0.85 23.20 24.03
N ASP A 39 -0.77 24.48 23.62
CA ASP A 39 -0.31 25.58 24.46
C ASP A 39 1.01 25.32 25.25
N GLY A 40 1.90 24.51 24.67
CA GLY A 40 3.20 24.17 25.27
C GLY A 40 3.20 23.00 26.26
N SER A 41 2.03 22.42 26.59
CA SER A 41 1.95 21.12 27.27
C SER A 41 1.83 19.98 26.26
N ILE A 42 2.49 18.85 26.56
CA ILE A 42 2.33 17.61 25.81
C ILE A 42 1.20 16.84 26.50
N GLU A 43 0.09 16.67 25.80
CA GLU A 43 -1.05 15.91 26.32
C GLU A 43 -1.29 14.64 25.51
N PRO A 44 -1.61 13.51 26.17
CA PRO A 44 -2.01 12.30 25.49
C PRO A 44 -3.42 12.49 24.92
N TYR A 45 -3.60 12.07 23.68
CA TYR A 45 -4.85 12.09 22.94
C TYR A 45 -5.16 10.68 22.50
N THR A 46 -6.24 10.12 23.05
CA THR A 46 -6.67 8.76 22.70
C THR A 46 -7.32 8.79 21.33
N TYR A 47 -7.03 7.77 20.51
CA TYR A 47 -7.65 7.63 19.21
C TYR A 47 -8.18 6.23 18.96
N GLU A 48 -9.29 6.17 18.23
CA GLU A 48 -9.82 4.97 17.62
C GLU A 48 -9.72 5.09 16.11
N LYS A 49 -8.97 4.20 15.48
CA LYS A 49 -8.72 4.19 14.04
C LYS A 49 -9.32 2.94 13.41
N ARG A 50 -10.21 3.15 12.44
CA ARG A 50 -10.76 2.10 11.58
C ARG A 50 -10.25 2.27 10.16
N ASN A 51 -9.52 1.28 9.67
CA ASN A 51 -9.05 1.22 8.29
C ASN A 51 -9.78 0.11 7.54
N ASN A 52 -10.58 0.48 6.56
CA ASN A 52 -11.21 -0.48 5.64
C ASN A 52 -10.56 -0.32 4.27
N SER A 53 -10.19 -1.43 3.62
CA SER A 53 -9.75 -1.42 2.24
C SER A 53 -10.44 -2.49 1.41
N ILE A 54 -10.65 -2.16 0.14
CA ILE A 54 -11.01 -3.12 -0.90
C ILE A 54 -9.92 -3.05 -1.94
N THR A 55 -9.38 -4.20 -2.31
CA THR A 55 -8.29 -4.33 -3.27
C THR A 55 -8.70 -5.23 -4.42
N VAL A 56 -8.44 -4.78 -5.64
CA VAL A 56 -8.49 -5.60 -6.84
C VAL A 56 -7.07 -5.83 -7.31
N SER A 57 -6.77 -7.08 -7.63
CA SER A 57 -5.44 -7.55 -7.97
C SER A 57 -5.46 -8.30 -9.27
N ILE A 58 -4.47 -8.05 -10.11
CA ILE A 58 -4.13 -8.90 -11.26
C ILE A 58 -2.79 -9.56 -10.99
N PHE A 59 -2.75 -10.87 -11.16
CA PHE A 59 -1.55 -11.69 -11.02
C PHE A 59 -1.31 -12.45 -12.31
N ARG A 60 -0.14 -12.24 -12.93
CA ARG A 60 0.23 -12.92 -14.18
C ARG A 60 1.64 -13.46 -14.11
N GLY A 61 1.80 -14.77 -14.30
CA GLY A 61 3.08 -15.46 -14.24
C GLY A 61 3.56 -16.01 -15.58
N ARG A 62 4.82 -16.41 -15.65
CA ARG A 62 5.33 -17.36 -16.63
C ARG A 62 6.46 -18.18 -16.03
N LYS A 63 6.40 -19.49 -16.25
CA LYS A 63 7.46 -20.42 -15.86
C LYS A 63 8.58 -20.40 -16.90
N PHE A 64 9.80 -20.21 -16.43
CA PHE A 64 11.05 -20.32 -17.19
C PHE A 64 11.90 -21.46 -16.61
N SER A 65 12.96 -21.85 -17.32
CA SER A 65 13.90 -22.88 -16.85
C SER A 65 14.59 -22.51 -15.55
N ILE A 66 14.77 -21.21 -15.29
CA ILE A 66 15.42 -20.66 -14.11
C ILE A 66 14.47 -20.40 -12.94
N GLY A 67 13.16 -20.59 -13.11
CA GLY A 67 12.14 -20.26 -12.10
C GLY A 67 10.89 -19.62 -12.72
N THR A 68 9.91 -19.25 -11.91
CA THR A 68 8.71 -18.55 -12.39
C THR A 68 8.81 -17.07 -12.07
N ILE A 69 8.65 -16.22 -13.09
CA ILE A 69 8.58 -14.77 -12.93
C ILE A 69 7.11 -14.38 -13.08
N ALA A 70 6.60 -13.54 -12.17
CA ALA A 70 5.24 -13.04 -12.22
C ALA A 70 5.19 -11.54 -11.99
N LEU A 71 4.17 -10.89 -12.55
CA LEU A 71 3.80 -9.52 -12.27
C LEU A 71 2.50 -9.53 -11.49
N LYS A 72 2.47 -8.76 -10.41
CA LYS A 72 1.26 -8.48 -9.64
C LYS A 72 1.00 -6.99 -9.64
N GLY A 73 -0.20 -6.59 -10.05
CA GLY A 73 -0.66 -5.22 -9.96
C GLY A 73 -1.88 -5.15 -9.08
N ASP A 74 -1.91 -4.25 -8.12
CA ASP A 74 -3.04 -4.06 -7.22
C ASP A 74 -3.54 -2.62 -7.29
N ILE A 75 -4.83 -2.42 -7.09
CA ILE A 75 -5.41 -1.12 -6.76
C ILE A 75 -6.27 -1.31 -5.53
N SER A 76 -5.87 -0.67 -4.43
CA SER A 76 -6.65 -0.63 -3.20
C SER A 76 -7.34 0.71 -3.05
N TYR A 77 -8.60 0.69 -2.62
CA TYR A 77 -9.30 1.87 -2.13
C TYR A 77 -9.42 1.76 -0.62
N ASN A 78 -8.82 2.71 0.08
CA ASN A 78 -8.74 2.72 1.54
C ASN A 78 -9.61 3.85 2.09
N ILE A 79 -10.39 3.53 3.12
CA ILE A 79 -11.11 4.48 3.97
C ILE A 79 -10.56 4.32 5.38
N GLU A 80 -9.86 5.35 5.84
CA GLU A 80 -9.39 5.48 7.21
C GLU A 80 -10.27 6.48 7.92
N LYS A 81 -10.90 6.04 9.01
CA LYS A 81 -11.64 6.89 9.94
C LYS A 81 -10.90 6.88 11.26
N THR A 82 -10.47 8.04 11.73
CA THR A 82 -9.85 8.20 13.05
C THR A 82 -10.71 9.13 13.89
N ASN A 83 -11.18 8.64 15.03
CA ASN A 83 -11.87 9.41 16.04
C ASN A 83 -10.87 9.76 17.14
N TYR A 84 -10.81 11.03 17.53
CA TYR A 84 -9.94 11.50 18.59
C TYR A 84 -10.77 11.90 19.80
N PHE A 85 -10.43 11.35 20.97
CA PHE A 85 -11.11 11.57 22.24
C PHE A 85 -10.11 12.15 23.26
N ASN A 86 -10.54 13.16 24.02
CA ASN A 86 -9.81 13.65 25.18
C ASN A 86 -10.76 13.66 26.39
N GLU A 87 -10.43 12.91 27.44
CA GLU A 87 -11.21 12.87 28.68
C GLU A 87 -10.94 14.08 29.59
N SER A 88 -9.88 14.86 29.30
CA SER A 88 -9.24 15.78 30.25
C SER A 88 -9.59 17.25 30.03
N ILE A 89 -9.95 17.67 28.81
CA ILE A 89 -10.18 19.08 28.46
C ILE A 89 -11.31 19.18 27.41
N SER A 90 -12.06 20.28 27.45
CA SER A 90 -13.09 20.74 26.51
C SER A 90 -12.58 21.00 25.08
N ILE A 91 -11.83 20.07 24.51
CA ILE A 91 -11.46 20.04 23.10
C ILE A 91 -12.49 19.16 22.40
N ASN A 92 -13.16 19.72 21.39
CA ASN A 92 -14.20 19.01 20.67
C ASN A 92 -13.64 17.70 20.09
N GLU A 93 -14.40 16.62 20.30
CA GLU A 93 -14.24 15.37 19.55
C GLU A 93 -14.17 15.72 18.06
N HIS A 94 -13.12 15.26 17.38
CA HIS A 94 -12.97 15.47 15.95
C HIS A 94 -12.78 14.14 15.24
N GLU A 95 -13.52 13.99 14.14
CA GLU A 95 -13.44 12.86 13.24
C GLU A 95 -12.63 13.26 12.01
N ILE A 96 -11.57 12.51 11.73
CA ILE A 96 -10.81 12.63 10.48
C ILE A 96 -11.14 11.42 9.60
N ILE A 97 -11.76 11.68 8.45
CA ILE A 97 -11.95 10.67 7.40
C ILE A 97 -10.95 10.92 6.29
N THR A 98 -10.00 10.01 6.13
CA THR A 98 -9.07 10.01 5.00
C THR A 98 -9.44 8.92 4.02
N ARG A 99 -9.52 9.27 2.74
CA ARG A 99 -9.73 8.30 1.65
C ARG A 99 -8.53 8.35 0.72
N SER A 100 -8.01 7.19 0.35
CA SER A 100 -6.83 7.09 -0.51
C SER A 100 -6.96 5.98 -1.53
N LEU A 101 -6.40 6.22 -2.72
CA LEU A 101 -6.16 5.19 -3.71
C LEU A 101 -4.71 4.72 -3.55
N VAL A 102 -4.52 3.41 -3.41
CA VAL A 102 -3.21 2.80 -3.25
C VAL A 102 -2.94 1.84 -4.40
N PRO A 103 -2.47 2.34 -5.56
CA PRO A 103 -1.99 1.48 -6.62
C PRO A 103 -0.64 0.86 -6.22
N SER A 104 -0.44 -0.40 -6.58
CA SER A 104 0.82 -1.11 -6.39
C SER A 104 1.19 -1.92 -7.63
N LEU A 105 2.50 -2.08 -7.83
CA LEU A 105 3.05 -2.96 -8.86
C LEU A 105 4.26 -3.70 -8.28
N GLU A 106 4.31 -4.99 -8.52
CA GLU A 106 5.29 -5.90 -7.95
C GLU A 106 5.74 -6.92 -9.00
N LEU A 107 7.06 -7.08 -9.12
CA LEU A 107 7.70 -8.16 -9.89
C LEU A 107 8.11 -9.25 -8.90
N LEU A 108 7.54 -10.44 -9.08
CA LEU A 108 7.76 -11.60 -8.23
C LEU A 108 8.66 -12.60 -8.93
N TYR A 109 9.59 -13.15 -8.17
CA TYR A 109 10.33 -14.35 -8.49
C TYR A 109 9.87 -15.47 -7.55
N ILE A 110 9.17 -16.45 -8.12
CA ILE A 110 8.62 -17.58 -7.37
C ILE A 110 9.70 -18.65 -7.25
N LEU A 111 10.27 -18.75 -6.06
CA LEU A 111 11.35 -19.67 -5.69
C LEU A 111 10.86 -21.12 -5.66
N PHE A 112 9.65 -21.33 -5.15
CA PHE A 112 9.04 -22.65 -5.00
C PHE A 112 7.55 -22.57 -5.28
N GLN A 113 7.02 -23.52 -6.04
CA GLN A 113 5.59 -23.59 -6.37
C GLN A 113 5.08 -25.02 -6.30
N SER A 114 4.02 -25.21 -5.51
CA SER A 114 3.20 -26.42 -5.46
C SER A 114 1.75 -26.07 -5.87
N LYS A 115 0.88 -27.08 -5.98
CA LYS A 115 -0.55 -26.84 -6.28
C LYS A 115 -1.27 -26.01 -5.22
N LYS A 116 -0.81 -26.06 -3.96
CA LYS A 116 -1.47 -25.45 -2.81
C LYS A 116 -0.69 -24.29 -2.21
N ALA A 117 0.54 -24.05 -2.61
CA ALA A 117 1.34 -23.00 -2.03
C ALA A 117 2.52 -22.58 -2.91
N PHE A 118 2.97 -21.34 -2.77
CA PHE A 118 4.20 -20.87 -3.37
C PHE A 118 4.95 -19.89 -2.47
N LEU A 119 6.28 -19.95 -2.53
CA LEU A 119 7.21 -19.02 -1.89
C LEU A 119 7.78 -18.08 -2.95
N TYR A 120 7.82 -16.80 -2.67
CA TYR A 120 8.32 -15.80 -3.58
C TYR A 120 9.20 -14.76 -2.89
N SER A 121 10.11 -14.19 -3.66
CA SER A 121 10.69 -12.88 -3.40
C SER A 121 10.20 -11.90 -4.45
N SER A 122 10.24 -10.61 -4.16
CA SER A 122 9.73 -9.60 -5.07
C SER A 122 10.31 -8.22 -4.84
N LEU A 123 10.20 -7.40 -5.88
CA LEU A 123 10.55 -5.99 -5.88
C LEU A 123 9.38 -5.21 -6.48
N GLY A 124 9.02 -4.10 -5.86
CA GLY A 124 7.87 -3.33 -6.30
C GLY A 124 7.79 -1.97 -5.65
N SER A 125 6.65 -1.33 -5.85
CA SER A 125 6.30 -0.09 -5.20
C SER A 125 4.80 0.01 -5.03
N TYR A 126 4.36 0.67 -3.97
CA TYR A 126 3.00 1.16 -3.86
C TYR A 126 3.01 2.68 -3.73
N ALA A 127 2.05 3.34 -4.35
CA ALA A 127 1.84 4.77 -4.16
C ALA A 127 0.60 4.97 -3.30
N ILE A 128 0.61 6.00 -2.48
CA ILE A 128 -0.56 6.51 -1.78
C ILE A 128 -0.92 7.80 -2.49
N ILE A 129 -2.04 7.79 -3.19
CA ILE A 129 -2.59 8.97 -3.84
C ILE A 129 -3.72 9.46 -2.94
N GLN A 130 -3.42 10.49 -2.16
CA GLN A 130 -4.36 11.12 -1.25
C GLN A 130 -5.04 12.26 -1.98
N ASN A 131 -6.27 12.04 -2.39
CA ASN A 131 -7.11 13.11 -2.90
C ASN A 131 -8.55 12.71 -2.67
N LEU A 132 -9.13 13.06 -1.51
CA LEU A 132 -10.56 12.96 -1.26
C LEU A 132 -10.84 13.62 0.11
N ASN A 133 -11.35 14.85 0.05
CA ASN A 133 -12.01 15.62 1.12
C ASN A 133 -11.66 15.22 2.56
N ILE A 134 -10.82 16.02 3.22
CA ILE A 134 -10.88 16.16 4.67
C ILE A 134 -12.22 16.84 4.94
N SER A 135 -13.25 16.06 5.25
CA SER A 135 -14.48 16.61 5.82
C SER A 135 -14.26 16.67 7.32
N GLU A 136 -13.77 17.81 7.80
CA GLU A 136 -13.92 18.17 9.21
C GLU A 136 -15.36 18.63 9.38
N GLU A 137 -16.20 17.81 10.02
CA GLU A 137 -17.49 18.29 10.53
C GLU A 137 -17.23 19.12 11.78
N THR A 138 -16.76 20.36 11.60
CA THR A 138 -16.66 21.33 12.70
C THR A 138 -16.93 22.71 12.14
N TYR A 139 -17.99 23.34 12.65
CA TYR A 139 -18.41 24.69 12.30
C TYR A 139 -17.24 25.66 12.55
N LEU A 140 -16.87 26.42 11.51
CA LEU A 140 -15.81 27.45 11.46
C LEU A 140 -14.38 26.93 11.20
N VAL A 141 -14.06 26.60 9.95
CA VAL A 141 -12.66 26.52 9.50
C VAL A 141 -12.50 27.22 8.14
N THR A 142 -11.65 28.23 8.14
CA THR A 142 -11.07 28.91 6.99
C THR A 142 -10.41 27.90 6.03
N GLU A 143 -10.71 28.03 4.74
CA GLU A 143 -9.99 27.38 3.64
C GLU A 143 -8.48 27.53 3.86
N ASP A 144 -7.72 26.45 4.15
CA ASP A 144 -6.33 26.28 3.64
C ASP A 144 -5.50 25.08 4.14
N PHE A 145 -5.93 24.22 5.07
CA PHE A 145 -5.09 23.09 5.52
C PHE A 145 -5.38 21.73 4.85
N LEU A 146 -5.64 21.71 3.54
CA LEU A 146 -5.63 20.47 2.75
C LEU A 146 -4.20 20.13 2.29
N SER A 147 -3.40 19.53 3.18
CA SER A 147 -2.12 18.95 2.78
C SER A 147 -2.37 17.69 1.91
N LYS A 148 -2.41 17.88 0.59
CA LYS A 148 -2.42 16.78 -0.38
C LYS A 148 -1.03 16.17 -0.41
N TYR A 149 -0.88 14.96 0.13
CA TYR A 149 0.41 14.30 0.14
C TYR A 149 0.37 12.99 -0.64
N ASN A 150 0.89 13.02 -1.87
CA ASN A 150 1.15 11.78 -2.60
C ASN A 150 2.53 11.26 -2.22
N SER A 151 2.63 9.95 -2.04
CA SER A 151 3.90 9.31 -1.72
C SER A 151 4.02 7.98 -2.45
N ILE A 152 5.22 7.61 -2.88
CA ILE A 152 5.54 6.28 -3.39
C ILE A 152 6.58 5.63 -2.50
N THR A 153 6.34 4.38 -2.15
CA THR A 153 7.21 3.58 -1.31
C THR A 153 7.67 2.36 -2.11
N PRO A 154 8.94 2.35 -2.56
CA PRO A 154 9.56 1.15 -3.10
C PRO A 154 9.75 0.10 -2.01
N PHE A 155 9.73 -1.17 -2.38
CA PHE A 155 9.95 -2.26 -1.43
C PHE A 155 10.62 -3.48 -2.07
N ALA A 156 11.28 -4.25 -1.21
CA ALA A 156 11.64 -5.65 -1.47
C ALA A 156 10.87 -6.55 -0.51
N ARG A 157 10.29 -7.64 -0.99
CA ARG A 157 9.43 -8.49 -0.16
C ARG A 157 9.75 -9.96 -0.34
N ILE A 158 9.54 -10.72 0.72
CA ILE A 158 9.48 -12.18 0.70
C ILE A 158 8.12 -12.57 1.26
N GLY A 159 7.45 -13.52 0.62
CA GLY A 159 6.15 -13.99 1.08
C GLY A 159 5.87 -15.43 0.72
N PHE A 160 4.86 -15.98 1.37
CA PHE A 160 4.44 -17.35 1.20
C PHE A 160 2.93 -17.38 1.05
N GLN A 161 2.43 -17.76 -0.12
CA GLN A 161 1.00 -17.88 -0.36
C GLN A 161 0.56 -19.34 -0.25
N VAL A 162 -0.54 -19.58 0.47
CA VAL A 162 -1.26 -20.86 0.53
C VAL A 162 -2.63 -20.68 -0.10
N ASN A 163 -3.01 -21.61 -0.97
CA ASN A 163 -4.26 -21.64 -1.72
C ASN A 163 -5.12 -22.84 -1.25
N SER A 164 -6.40 -22.57 -0.99
CA SER A 164 -7.44 -23.57 -0.72
C SER A 164 -8.64 -23.31 -1.62
N GLY A 165 -8.72 -24.05 -2.74
CA GLY A 165 -9.71 -23.78 -3.78
C GLY A 165 -9.52 -22.39 -4.37
N ARG A 166 -10.53 -21.52 -4.23
CA ARG A 166 -10.46 -20.10 -4.63
C ARG A 166 -9.91 -19.18 -3.56
N PHE A 167 -9.76 -19.64 -2.32
CA PHE A 167 -9.28 -18.79 -1.23
C PHE A 167 -7.76 -18.85 -1.15
N PHE A 168 -7.15 -17.72 -0.79
CA PHE A 168 -5.72 -17.69 -0.48
C PHE A 168 -5.44 -16.92 0.79
N ILE A 169 -4.31 -17.27 1.42
CA ILE A 169 -3.69 -16.55 2.53
C ILE A 169 -2.21 -16.36 2.17
N ASN A 170 -1.68 -15.16 2.39
CA ASN A 170 -0.35 -14.75 1.97
C ASN A 170 0.32 -13.88 3.05
N PRO A 171 0.94 -14.50 4.08
CA PRO A 171 1.88 -13.81 4.96
C PRO A 171 3.11 -13.32 4.18
N PHE A 172 3.61 -12.14 4.56
CA PHE A 172 4.80 -11.55 3.96
C PHE A 172 5.62 -10.73 4.95
N ILE A 173 6.90 -10.54 4.60
CA ILE A 173 7.83 -9.60 5.21
C ILE A 173 8.32 -8.67 4.10
N SER A 174 8.18 -7.37 4.30
CA SER A 174 8.52 -6.31 3.36
C SER A 174 9.60 -5.42 3.96
N PHE A 175 10.61 -5.12 3.16
CA PHE A 175 11.64 -4.12 3.39
C PHE A 175 11.23 -2.90 2.58
N ASP A 176 10.56 -1.98 3.24
CA ASP A 176 9.99 -0.79 2.62
C ASP A 176 11.05 0.33 2.70
N LEU A 177 11.49 0.83 1.54
CA LEU A 177 12.44 1.93 1.46
C LEU A 177 11.78 3.24 1.89
N GLU A 178 12.59 4.26 2.16
CA GLU A 178 12.08 5.57 2.55
C GLU A 178 11.09 6.13 1.50
N LYS A 179 9.95 6.64 1.99
CA LYS A 179 8.91 7.24 1.16
C LYS A 179 9.47 8.37 0.27
N ILE A 180 9.06 8.41 -0.97
CA ILE A 180 9.31 9.51 -1.90
C ILE A 180 8.01 10.27 -2.04
N ASN A 181 8.01 11.52 -1.58
CA ASN A 181 6.82 12.35 -1.62
C ASN A 181 6.87 13.19 -2.89
N PHE A 182 5.72 13.37 -3.53
CA PHE A 182 5.67 14.02 -4.83
C PHE A 182 4.37 14.78 -5.05
N ASN A 183 4.46 15.91 -5.75
CA ASN A 183 3.31 16.62 -6.29
C ASN A 183 3.08 16.28 -7.76
N ALA A 184 4.16 15.97 -8.49
CA ALA A 184 4.15 15.56 -9.89
C ALA A 184 4.99 14.29 -10.12
N VAL A 185 4.64 13.49 -11.13
CA VAL A 185 5.22 12.15 -11.37
C VAL A 185 6.71 12.22 -11.75
N ASP A 186 7.13 13.32 -12.37
CA ASP A 186 8.52 13.57 -12.75
C ASP A 186 9.47 13.72 -11.55
N GLU A 187 8.97 14.21 -10.40
CA GLU A 187 9.73 14.31 -9.15
C GLU A 187 10.17 12.93 -8.62
N ILE A 188 9.41 11.86 -8.94
CA ILE A 188 9.74 10.48 -8.59
C ILE A 188 11.05 10.03 -9.27
N LEU A 189 11.27 10.46 -10.52
CA LEU A 189 12.43 10.05 -11.32
C LEU A 189 13.73 10.71 -10.88
N THR A 190 13.64 11.84 -10.18
CA THR A 190 14.78 12.59 -9.66
C THR A 190 15.20 12.19 -8.25
N ALA A 191 14.42 11.34 -7.58
CA ALA A 191 14.71 10.92 -6.21
C ALA A 191 15.95 10.01 -6.14
N ASN A 192 16.91 10.37 -5.27
CA ASN A 192 18.11 9.58 -5.05
C ASN A 192 17.80 8.30 -4.25
N LEU A 193 17.55 7.20 -4.96
CA LEU A 193 17.25 5.91 -4.33
C LEU A 193 18.42 5.36 -3.50
N LYS A 194 19.67 5.75 -3.78
CA LYS A 194 20.85 5.19 -3.12
C LYS A 194 20.93 5.58 -1.64
N GLU A 195 20.65 6.84 -1.33
CA GLU A 195 20.65 7.37 0.05
C GLU A 195 19.49 6.78 0.87
N LYS A 196 18.39 6.40 0.19
CA LYS A 196 17.18 5.85 0.81
C LYS A 196 17.25 4.36 1.16
N ILE A 197 18.29 3.65 0.71
CA ILE A 197 18.51 2.23 1.06
C ILE A 197 18.98 2.09 2.51
N GLU A 198 19.63 3.11 3.07
CA GLU A 198 20.18 3.08 4.43
C GLU A 198 19.09 3.18 5.52
N ASN A 199 17.93 3.75 5.19
CA ASN A 199 16.80 4.00 6.10
C ASN A 199 15.56 3.17 5.73
N TYR A 200 15.69 1.84 5.65
CA TYR A 200 14.56 0.95 5.38
C TYR A 200 13.74 0.66 6.65
N SER A 201 12.44 0.43 6.47
CA SER A 201 11.55 -0.08 7.50
C SER A 201 11.17 -1.53 7.21
N ILE A 202 10.94 -2.33 8.26
CA ILE A 202 10.46 -3.71 8.12
C ILE A 202 8.97 -3.72 8.42
N ARG A 203 8.16 -4.19 7.48
CA ARG A 203 6.72 -4.40 7.65
C ARG A 203 6.38 -5.86 7.46
N THR A 204 5.74 -6.46 8.45
CA THR A 204 5.10 -7.78 8.32
C THR A 204 3.62 -7.59 8.03
N GLY A 205 3.03 -8.53 7.30
CA GLY A 205 1.61 -8.44 6.98
C GLY A 205 1.00 -9.76 6.54
N LEU A 206 -0.33 -9.79 6.51
CA LEU A 206 -1.13 -10.93 6.08
C LEU A 206 -2.18 -10.44 5.07
N SER A 207 -2.12 -10.97 3.85
CA SER A 207 -3.16 -10.76 2.84
C SER A 207 -3.98 -12.04 2.68
N PHE A 208 -5.29 -11.91 2.52
CA PHE A 208 -6.17 -13.02 2.18
C PHE A 208 -7.20 -12.55 1.16
N GLY A 209 -7.72 -13.46 0.34
CA GLY A 209 -8.69 -13.09 -0.68
C GLY A 209 -9.23 -14.26 -1.47
N ILE A 210 -10.00 -13.92 -2.50
CA ILE A 210 -10.64 -14.87 -3.39
C ILE A 210 -10.06 -14.67 -4.79
N MET A 211 -9.56 -15.75 -5.39
CA MET A 211 -9.14 -15.85 -6.78
C MET A 211 -10.31 -16.27 -7.67
N PHE A 212 -10.48 -15.56 -8.77
CA PHE A 212 -11.49 -15.83 -9.80
C PHE A 212 -10.87 -16.55 -11.00
#